data_AF-A0A8T3QVT7-F1
#
_entry.id   AF-A0A8T3QVT7-F1
#
_cell.length_a   1.000
_cell.length_b   1.000
_cell.length_c   1.000
_cell.angle_alpha   90.00
_cell.angle_beta   90.00
_cell.angle_gamma   90.00
#
_symmetry.space_group_name_H-M   'P 1'
#
loop_
_entity.id
_entity.type
_entity.pdbx_description
1 polymer ?
#
loop_
_entity_poly.entity_id
_entity_poly.type
_entity_poly.pdbx_seq_one_letter_code
_entity_poly.pdbx_strand_id
1 'polypeptide(L)' 'MALPLPMIPVQPDAYHMAPHRIKRCTFRRLIDVEAGAERIFDVECLFPDRKIPIPLGDLDSATPICNSCTAPHIFRPDED' A
#
# COMPACT_ATOMS: atom_id res chain seq x y z
N MET A 1 30.56 24.85 16.00
CA MET A 1 30.72 23.47 15.53
C MET A 1 29.37 22.78 15.68
N ALA A 2 28.66 22.50 14.57
CA ALA A 2 27.35 21.84 14.61
C ALA A 2 27.56 20.32 14.49
N LEU A 3 27.03 19.56 15.44
CA LEU A 3 27.08 18.10 15.41
C LEU A 3 26.09 17.58 14.34
N PRO A 4 26.54 16.72 13.40
CA PRO A 4 25.62 16.08 12.47
C PRO A 4 24.70 15.10 13.20
N LEU A 5 23.40 15.22 12.99
CA LEU A 5 22.41 14.27 13.51
C LEU A 5 22.59 12.91 12.83
N PRO A 6 22.43 11.79 13.56
CA PRO A 6 22.46 10.47 12.96
C PRO A 6 21.29 10.31 11.99
N MET A 7 21.61 10.31 10.71
CA MET A 7 20.73 9.84 9.64
C MET A 7 20.50 8.35 9.87
N ILE A 8 19.29 7.97 10.31
CA ILE A 8 18.85 6.58 10.36
C ILE A 8 18.58 6.20 8.91
N PRO A 9 19.43 5.39 8.23
CA PRO A 9 19.02 4.83 6.97
C PRO A 9 17.82 3.92 7.27
N VAL A 10 16.67 4.23 6.67
CA VAL A 10 15.57 3.28 6.52
C VAL A 10 16.17 2.09 5.78
N GLN A 11 16.61 1.08 6.52
CA GLN A 11 17.05 -0.17 5.95
C GLN A 11 15.82 -0.75 5.26
N PRO A 12 15.87 -1.05 3.95
CA PRO A 12 14.85 -1.88 3.31
C PRO A 12 15.09 -3.32 3.75
N ASP A 13 15.14 -3.56 5.06
CA ASP A 13 15.32 -4.89 5.62
C ASP A 13 14.00 -5.62 5.48
N ALA A 14 14.06 -6.74 4.77
CA ALA A 14 13.30 -7.92 5.14
C ALA A 14 11.79 -7.73 5.33
N TYR A 15 11.10 -7.13 4.35
CA TYR A 15 9.76 -7.61 4.06
C TYR A 15 9.94 -8.97 3.39
N HIS A 16 10.05 -9.99 4.25
CA HIS A 16 9.90 -11.40 3.91
C HIS A 16 8.87 -11.51 2.80
N MET A 17 9.18 -12.30 1.77
CA MET A 17 8.21 -12.74 0.78
C MET A 17 7.04 -13.41 1.49
N ALA A 18 6.09 -12.62 1.98
CA ALA A 18 4.78 -13.09 2.32
C ALA A 18 4.16 -13.53 0.99
N PRO A 19 3.64 -14.76 0.88
CA PRO A 19 3.06 -15.29 -0.36
C PRO A 19 1.83 -14.48 -0.88
N HIS A 20 1.45 -13.41 -0.18
CA HIS A 20 0.32 -12.53 -0.47
C HIS A 20 0.75 -11.07 -0.67
N ARG A 21 1.83 -10.80 -1.41
CA ARG A 21 2.15 -9.40 -1.76
C ARG A 21 1.02 -8.85 -2.64
N ILE A 22 0.42 -7.78 -2.15
CA ILE A 22 -0.53 -6.99 -2.91
C ILE A 22 0.24 -6.07 -3.89
N LYS A 23 0.00 -6.20 -5.20
CA LYS A 23 0.68 -5.41 -6.25
C LYS A 23 0.66 -3.92 -5.92
N ARG A 24 1.76 -3.20 -6.17
CA ARG A 24 1.86 -1.76 -5.86
C ARG A 24 1.10 -0.91 -6.89
N CYS A 25 -0.18 -0.67 -6.63
CA CYS A 25 -1.02 0.25 -7.39
C CYS A 25 -0.83 1.71 -6.92
N THR A 26 -0.65 2.63 -7.87
CA THR A 26 -0.51 4.09 -7.64
C THR A 26 -1.84 4.81 -7.35
N PHE A 27 -2.96 4.10 -7.48
CA PHE A 27 -4.31 4.57 -7.17
C PHE A 27 -4.88 3.94 -5.90
N ARG A 28 -4.14 3.03 -5.24
CA ARG A 28 -4.58 2.49 -3.95
C ARG A 28 -4.22 3.47 -2.84
N ARG A 29 -5.19 3.82 -2.01
CA ARG A 29 -5.00 4.53 -0.75
C ARG A 29 -5.10 3.53 0.39
N LEU A 30 -4.12 3.54 1.29
CA LEU A 30 -4.16 2.81 2.55
C LEU A 30 -4.47 3.82 3.66
N ILE A 31 -5.48 3.53 4.46
CA ILE A 31 -5.90 4.34 5.60
C ILE A 31 -5.67 3.48 6.84
N ASP A 32 -4.78 3.94 7.71
CA ASP A 32 -4.59 3.31 9.02
C ASP A 32 -5.85 3.61 9.85
N VAL A 33 -6.56 2.54 10.25
CA VAL A 33 -7.72 2.61 11.12
C VAL A 33 -7.34 2.02 12.47
N GLU A 34 -7.31 2.89 13.48
CA GLU A 34 -6.92 2.54 14.83
C GLU A 34 -8.02 1.69 15.50
N ALA A 35 -7.90 0.36 15.39
CA ALA A 35 -8.81 -0.61 16.01
C ALA A 35 -8.21 -1.15 17.32
N GLY A 36 -7.96 -0.26 18.27
CA GLY A 36 -7.40 -0.62 19.58
C GLY A 36 -5.93 -1.09 19.47
N ALA A 37 -5.66 -2.34 19.87
CA ALA A 37 -4.29 -2.89 19.88
C ALA A 37 -3.84 -3.43 18.52
N GLU A 38 -4.74 -3.54 17.55
CA GLU A 38 -4.47 -4.10 16.22
C GLU A 38 -4.44 -2.99 15.17
N ARG A 39 -3.39 -2.97 14.35
CA ARG A 39 -3.30 -2.06 13.20
C ARG A 39 -4.06 -2.65 12.04
N ILE A 40 -5.23 -2.09 11.76
CA ILE A 40 -6.03 -2.47 10.61
C ILE A 40 -5.83 -1.39 9.53
N PHE A 41 -5.74 -1.81 8.28
CA PHE A 41 -5.67 -0.90 7.15
C PHE A 41 -6.96 -1.03 6.35
N ASP A 42 -7.68 0.07 6.21
CA ASP A 42 -8.73 0.22 5.21
C ASP A 42 -8.08 0.58 3.88
N VAL A 43 -8.60 0.01 2.80
CA VAL A 43 -8.05 0.10 1.47
C VAL A 43 -9.10 0.70 0.55
N GLU A 44 -8.77 1.83 -0.07
CA GLU A 44 -9.60 2.46 -1.08
C GLU A 44 -8.92 2.39 -2.45
N CYS A 45 -9.69 2.10 -3.49
CA CYS A 45 -9.29 2.29 -4.88
C CYS A 45 -9.74 3.66 -5.37
N LEU A 46 -8.80 4.42 -5.93
CA LEU A 46 -9.04 5.76 -6.50
C LEU A 46 -9.06 5.76 -8.04
N PHE A 47 -9.12 4.58 -8.67
CA PHE A 47 -9.19 4.45 -10.12
C PHE A 47 -10.66 4.38 -10.56
N PRO A 48 -11.08 5.05 -11.66
CA PRO A 48 -10.26 5.86 -12.57
C PRO A 48 -10.06 7.32 -12.16
N ASP A 49 -10.86 7.83 -11.21
CA ASP A 49 -10.84 9.23 -10.77
C ASP A 49 -10.47 9.36 -9.29
N ARG A 50 -9.44 10.15 -8.99
CA ARG A 50 -8.88 10.27 -7.63
C ARG A 50 -9.78 10.96 -6.63
N LYS A 51 -10.89 11.54 -7.08
CA LYS A 51 -11.86 12.23 -6.22
C LYS A 51 -12.93 11.28 -5.66
N ILE A 52 -13.14 10.12 -6.28
CA ILE A 52 -14.19 9.17 -5.90
C ILE A 52 -13.53 7.91 -5.36
N PRO A 53 -13.40 7.77 -4.02
CA PRO A 53 -12.89 6.55 -3.43
C PRO A 53 -13.90 5.40 -3.55
N ILE A 54 -13.40 4.23 -3.97
CA ILE A 54 -14.13 2.96 -3.95
C ILE A 54 -13.56 2.14 -2.80
N PRO A 55 -14.32 1.91 -1.71
CA PRO A 55 -13.85 1.12 -0.58
C PRO A 55 -13.71 -0.35 -1.01
N LEU A 56 -12.51 -0.91 -0.80
CA LEU A 56 -12.22 -2.34 -1.00
C LEU A 56 -12.31 -3.12 0.32
N GLY A 57 -12.34 -2.43 1.46
CA GLY A 57 -12.35 -3.02 2.78
C GLY A 57 -10.94 -3.12 3.35
N ASP A 58 -10.67 -4.15 4.15
CA ASP A 58 -9.37 -4.36 4.77
C ASP A 58 -8.30 -4.85 3.76
N LEU A 59 -7.05 -4.93 4.22
CA LEU A 59 -5.93 -5.37 3.40
C LEU A 59 -6.08 -6.80 2.85
N ASP A 60 -6.64 -7.73 3.62
CA ASP A 60 -6.86 -9.12 3.20
C ASP A 60 -7.94 -9.18 2.11
N SER A 61 -9.06 -8.49 2.34
CA SER A 61 -10.14 -8.34 1.36
C SER A 61 -9.69 -7.65 0.06
N ALA A 62 -8.83 -6.65 0.16
CA ALA A 62 -8.34 -5.90 -1.00
C ALA A 62 -7.26 -6.62 -1.80
N THR A 63 -6.56 -7.60 -1.21
CA THR A 63 -5.46 -8.33 -1.85
C THR A 63 -5.86 -9.05 -3.14
N PRO A 64 -6.88 -9.94 -3.16
CA PRO A 64 -7.29 -10.61 -4.39
C PRO A 64 -7.83 -9.63 -5.45
N ILE A 65 -8.48 -8.54 -5.04
CA ILE A 65 -9.00 -7.50 -5.94
C ILE A 65 -7.86 -6.74 -6.62
N CYS A 66 -6.88 -6.29 -5.84
CA CYS A 66 -5.74 -5.55 -6.37
C CYS A 66 -4.83 -6.43 -7.23
N ASN A 67 -4.66 -7.70 -6.89
CA ASN A 67 -3.81 -8.63 -7.64
C ASN A 67 -4.44 -9.10 -8.96
N SER A 68 -5.78 -9.16 -9.03
CA SER A 68 -6.53 -9.46 -10.25
C SER A 68 -6.76 -8.24 -11.15
N CYS A 69 -6.43 -7.03 -10.69
CA CYS A 69 -6.63 -5.83 -11.46
C CYS A 69 -5.74 -5.83 -12.72
N THR A 70 -6.34 -5.52 -13.87
CA THR A 70 -5.68 -5.46 -15.19
C THR A 70 -5.71 -4.06 -15.79
N ALA A 71 -5.97 -3.03 -14.99
CA ALA A 71 -6.04 -1.67 -15.50
C ALA A 71 -4.65 -1.23 -16.00
N PRO A 72 -4.56 -0.55 -17.16
CA PRO A 72 -3.28 -0.16 -17.73
C PRO A 72 -2.67 1.01 -16.94
N HIS A 73 -1.34 1.04 -16.82
CA HIS A 73 -0.55 2.14 -16.22
C HIS A 73 -0.87 2.48 -14.75
N ILE A 74 -1.58 1.61 -14.02
CA ILE A 74 -1.86 1.84 -12.59
C ILE A 74 -0.80 1.24 -11.67
N PHE A 75 -0.10 0.20 -12.11
CA PHE A 75 0.97 -0.45 -11.35
C PHE A 75 2.26 0.34 -11.46
N ARG A 76 3.09 0.29 -10.41
CA ARG A 76 4.44 0.85 -10.49
C ARG A 76 5.23 0.10 -11.57
N PRO A 77 6.12 0.81 -12.30
CA PRO A 77 6.90 0.24 -13.41
C PRO A 77 7.91 -0.85 -12.98
N ASP A 78 8.13 -1.01 -11.68
CA ASP A 78 8.97 -2.07 -11.09
C ASP A 78 8.21 -3.40 -10.93
N GLU A 79 6.88 -3.39 -11.09
CA GLU A 79 5.96 -4.52 -10.86
C GLU A 79 5.11 -4.89 -12.09
N ASP A 80 5.41 -4.29 -13.26
CA ASP A 80 4.80 -4.59 -14.57
C ASP A 80 5.60 -5.67 -15.31
#